data_AF-A0A2M7KND8-F1
#
_entry.id   AF-A0A2M7KND8-F1
#
_cell.length_a   1.000
_cell.length_b   1.000
_cell.length_c   1.000
_cell.angle_alpha   90.00
_cell.angle_beta   90.00
_cell.angle_gamma   90.00
#
_symmetry.space_group_name_H-M   'P 1'
#
loop_
_entity.id
_entity.type
_entity.pdbx_description
1 polymer ?
#
loop_
_entity_poly.entity_id
_entity_poly.type
_entity_poly.pdbx_seq_one_letter_code
_entity_poly.pdbx_strand_id
1 'polypeptide(L)'
;MRLRCLFVGVSTLFILSRGAAEPAASAPKRVVFLAGGPSHDYGSHEYYAGSMLLARLLRENAPGLETTVVRGWPTDASMLAEASALVIGCDNGSLITQHLAELDALMEQGKGLAVLHYALTVPKGKPGDAMLEWIGGYYETFWSVNPTWQADFKGFPEHPVTRGVRPFSIGDEWYYHMRFREGREGVTPVLTAVPPDSTRDRPDGEHSNNPTVRARRGMAEHVAWVYQRADGGRGFGFTGIHPHWNWAHDDYRKLVLNAIAWSAGVDVPRDGVPSKTPTLEELQQNLDEPIPDNWNPEPVERMIRQFNLRVAGDN
;
A
#
# COMPACT_ATOMS: atom_id res chain seq x y z
N MET A 1 -53.67 75.15 29.73
CA MET A 1 -53.77 73.68 29.64
C MET A 1 -52.74 73.21 28.62
N ARG A 2 -51.58 72.69 29.05
CA ARG A 2 -50.44 72.37 28.16
C ARG A 2 -50.37 70.86 27.90
N LEU A 3 -50.39 70.49 26.63
CA LEU A 3 -50.29 69.14 26.09
C LEU A 3 -48.84 68.63 26.20
N ARG A 4 -48.62 67.44 26.72
CA ARG A 4 -47.32 66.74 26.70
C ARG A 4 -47.44 65.49 25.82
N CYS A 5 -46.74 65.47 24.70
CA CYS A 5 -46.53 64.27 23.89
C CYS A 5 -45.43 63.40 24.50
N LEU A 6 -45.69 62.10 24.62
CA LEU A 6 -44.72 61.09 25.03
C LEU A 6 -44.28 60.32 23.77
N PHE A 7 -42.99 60.35 23.44
CA PHE A 7 -42.39 59.51 22.41
C PHE A 7 -41.81 58.25 23.07
N VAL A 8 -42.26 57.07 22.63
CA VAL A 8 -41.67 55.77 23.00
C VAL A 8 -40.73 55.36 21.87
N GLY A 9 -39.42 55.34 22.14
CA GLY A 9 -38.42 54.82 21.22
C GLY A 9 -38.27 53.30 21.39
N VAL A 10 -38.48 52.54 20.32
CA VAL A 10 -38.19 51.10 20.27
C VAL A 10 -36.76 50.94 19.76
N SER A 11 -35.87 50.41 20.60
CA SER A 11 -34.50 50.06 20.21
C SER A 11 -34.45 48.60 19.72
N THR A 12 -34.26 48.41 18.42
CA THR A 12 -34.08 47.10 17.80
C THR A 12 -32.61 46.67 17.92
N LEU A 13 -32.34 45.63 18.69
CA LEU A 13 -31.00 45.05 18.85
C LEU A 13 -30.71 44.10 17.68
N PHE A 14 -29.83 44.51 16.75
CA PHE A 14 -29.35 43.64 15.68
C PHE A 14 -28.25 42.72 16.22
N ILE A 15 -28.56 41.43 16.38
CA ILE A 15 -27.56 40.39 16.65
C ILE A 15 -26.93 40.01 15.30
N LEU A 16 -25.71 40.47 15.07
CA LEU A 16 -24.87 40.04 13.95
C LEU A 16 -24.44 38.59 14.19
N SER A 17 -25.09 37.62 13.54
CA SER A 17 -24.59 36.25 13.49
C SER A 17 -23.30 36.25 12.65
N ARG A 18 -22.15 36.07 13.31
CA ARG A 18 -20.91 35.69 12.61
C ARG A 18 -21.15 34.33 11.97
N GLY A 19 -21.33 34.30 10.65
CA GLY A 19 -21.30 33.07 9.89
C GLY A 19 -19.96 32.37 10.15
N ALA A 20 -19.99 31.12 10.58
CA ALA A 20 -18.80 30.27 10.61
C ALA A 20 -18.32 30.14 9.17
N ALA A 21 -17.10 30.60 8.89
CA ALA A 21 -16.46 30.32 7.61
C ALA A 21 -16.30 28.80 7.50
N GLU A 22 -16.83 28.20 6.42
CA GLU A 22 -16.49 26.83 6.09
C GLU A 22 -14.95 26.72 5.95
N PRO A 23 -14.31 25.70 6.54
CA PRO A 23 -12.89 25.50 6.33
C PRO A 23 -12.64 25.37 4.83
N ALA A 24 -11.73 26.17 4.30
CA ALA A 24 -11.26 26.00 2.93
C ALA A 24 -10.82 24.55 2.75
N ALA A 25 -11.35 23.87 1.72
CA ALA A 25 -10.93 22.51 1.41
C ALA A 25 -9.41 22.49 1.27
N SER A 26 -8.74 21.69 2.11
CA SER A 26 -7.28 21.55 2.02
C SER A 26 -6.91 21.05 0.63
N ALA A 27 -5.85 21.61 0.05
CA ALA A 27 -5.34 21.14 -1.24
C ALA A 27 -5.14 19.61 -1.22
N PRO A 28 -5.47 18.91 -2.32
CA PRO A 28 -5.38 17.46 -2.36
C PRO A 28 -3.95 17.00 -2.09
N LYS A 29 -3.83 15.90 -1.35
CA LYS A 29 -2.56 15.21 -1.11
C LYS A 29 -2.17 14.47 -2.38
N ARG A 30 -0.92 14.62 -2.81
CA ARG A 30 -0.41 13.97 -4.03
C ARG A 30 0.33 12.69 -3.70
N VAL A 31 0.01 11.62 -4.42
CA VAL A 31 0.75 10.35 -4.39
C VAL A 31 1.44 10.15 -5.73
N VAL A 32 2.74 9.87 -5.69
CA VAL A 32 3.51 9.53 -6.89
C VAL A 32 3.87 8.05 -6.87
N PHE A 33 3.43 7.32 -7.89
CA PHE A 33 3.81 5.94 -8.13
C PHE A 33 5.05 5.89 -9.02
N LEU A 34 6.07 5.18 -8.57
CA LEU A 34 7.31 4.91 -9.28
C LEU A 34 7.32 3.43 -9.66
N ALA A 35 7.02 3.15 -10.92
CA ALA A 35 6.97 1.80 -11.46
C ALA A 35 8.28 1.48 -12.18
N GLY A 36 9.03 0.51 -11.67
CA GLY A 36 10.22 -0.02 -12.32
C GLY A 36 9.91 -0.74 -13.63
N GLY A 37 10.96 -1.19 -14.33
CA GLY A 37 10.81 -2.01 -15.53
C GLY A 37 10.25 -3.40 -15.23
N PRO A 38 9.79 -4.12 -16.29
CA PRO A 38 9.36 -5.51 -16.17
C PRO A 38 10.51 -6.40 -15.71
N SER A 39 10.17 -7.50 -15.04
CA SER A 39 11.15 -8.49 -14.56
C SER A 39 10.71 -9.93 -14.78
N HIS A 40 9.47 -10.16 -15.20
CA HIS A 40 8.85 -11.47 -15.38
C HIS A 40 8.01 -11.50 -16.65
N ASP A 41 7.58 -12.70 -17.03
CA ASP A 41 6.64 -12.91 -18.13
C ASP A 41 5.25 -12.36 -17.81
N TYR A 42 4.45 -12.24 -18.88
CA TYR A 42 3.06 -11.79 -18.89
C TYR A 42 2.25 -12.14 -17.63
N GLY A 43 1.71 -11.12 -16.97
CA GLY A 43 0.83 -11.26 -15.82
C GLY A 43 1.54 -11.44 -14.49
N SER A 44 2.87 -11.26 -14.45
CA SER A 44 3.67 -11.28 -13.22
C SER A 44 4.58 -10.04 -13.14
N HIS A 45 4.75 -9.48 -11.94
CA HIS A 45 5.57 -8.27 -11.70
C HIS A 45 5.22 -7.07 -12.60
N GLU A 46 3.93 -6.90 -12.90
CA GLU A 46 3.40 -5.84 -13.77
C GLU A 46 3.30 -4.52 -13.00
N TYR A 47 4.45 -3.97 -12.58
CA TYR A 47 4.51 -2.82 -11.67
C TYR A 47 3.81 -1.58 -12.24
N TYR A 48 3.94 -1.33 -13.55
CA TYR A 48 3.28 -0.19 -14.18
C TYR A 48 1.77 -0.39 -14.28
N ALA A 49 1.30 -1.56 -14.74
CA ALA A 49 -0.13 -1.86 -14.82
C ALA A 49 -0.80 -1.80 -13.44
N GLY A 50 -0.18 -2.41 -12.43
CA GLY A 50 -0.66 -2.37 -11.05
C GLY A 50 -0.70 -0.93 -10.49
N SER A 51 0.34 -0.14 -10.74
CA SER A 51 0.38 1.28 -10.34
C SER A 51 -0.71 2.11 -11.01
N MET A 52 -0.93 1.93 -12.32
CA MET A 52 -2.00 2.59 -13.07
C MET A 52 -3.39 2.24 -12.52
N LEU A 53 -3.62 0.97 -12.21
CA LEU A 53 -4.87 0.51 -11.61
C LEU A 53 -5.10 1.14 -10.23
N LEU A 54 -4.13 1.03 -9.32
CA LEU A 54 -4.25 1.56 -7.96
C LEU A 54 -4.40 3.09 -7.96
N ALA A 55 -3.62 3.79 -8.77
CA ALA A 55 -3.70 5.25 -8.92
C ALA A 55 -5.10 5.67 -9.37
N ARG A 56 -5.64 5.01 -10.41
CA ARG A 56 -7.01 5.26 -10.89
C ARG A 56 -8.04 5.04 -9.78
N LEU A 57 -7.98 3.91 -9.09
CA LEU A 57 -8.94 3.56 -8.03
C LEU A 57 -8.88 4.55 -6.85
N LEU A 58 -7.69 4.99 -6.44
CA LEU A 58 -7.54 6.02 -5.40
C LEU A 58 -8.15 7.35 -5.84
N ARG A 59 -7.82 7.82 -7.04
CA ARG A 59 -8.37 9.07 -7.58
C ARG A 59 -9.90 9.05 -7.68
N GLU A 60 -10.48 7.91 -8.04
CA GLU A 60 -11.93 7.75 -8.15
C GLU A 60 -12.64 7.62 -6.79
N ASN A 61 -11.96 7.10 -5.77
CA ASN A 61 -12.63 6.62 -4.55
C ASN A 61 -12.09 7.17 -3.22
N ALA A 62 -11.02 7.96 -3.24
CA ALA A 62 -10.43 8.60 -2.06
C ALA A 62 -10.39 10.12 -2.25
N PRO A 63 -11.47 10.83 -1.89
CA PRO A 63 -11.53 12.29 -1.97
C PRO A 63 -10.34 12.93 -1.25
N GLY A 64 -9.72 13.92 -1.88
CA GLY A 64 -8.52 14.58 -1.35
C GLY A 64 -7.20 13.91 -1.75
N LEU A 65 -7.21 12.88 -2.60
CA LEU A 65 -6.01 12.35 -3.25
C LEU A 65 -5.94 12.71 -4.74
N GLU A 66 -4.77 13.17 -5.14
CA GLU A 66 -4.31 13.16 -6.53
C GLU A 66 -3.23 12.08 -6.70
N THR A 67 -3.18 11.46 -7.88
CA THR A 67 -2.22 10.41 -8.17
C THR A 67 -1.54 10.65 -9.51
N THR A 68 -0.22 10.45 -9.54
CA THR A 68 0.58 10.44 -10.77
C THR A 68 1.37 9.15 -10.83
N VAL A 69 1.47 8.54 -12.02
CA VAL A 69 2.29 7.35 -12.26
C VAL A 69 3.44 7.71 -13.18
N VAL A 70 4.65 7.31 -12.80
CA VAL A 70 5.89 7.51 -13.56
C VAL A 70 6.55 6.15 -13.76
N ARG A 71 7.02 5.90 -14.98
CA ARG A 71 7.93 4.78 -15.24
C ARG A 71 9.34 5.17 -14.81
N GLY A 72 9.92 4.40 -13.91
CA GLY A 72 11.22 4.66 -13.30
C GLY A 72 11.21 5.90 -12.39
N TRP A 73 12.35 6.59 -12.36
CA TRP A 73 12.52 7.81 -11.59
C TRP A 73 12.19 9.04 -12.45
N PRO A 74 11.40 10.02 -11.96
CA PRO A 74 11.04 11.19 -12.75
C PRO A 74 12.25 12.07 -13.05
N THR A 75 12.30 12.63 -14.25
CA THR A 75 13.30 13.65 -14.63
C THR A 75 13.02 15.01 -13.98
N ASP A 76 11.76 15.31 -13.71
CA ASP A 76 11.33 16.51 -12.99
C ASP A 76 11.21 16.22 -11.48
N ALA A 77 12.22 16.67 -10.73
CA ALA A 77 12.27 16.48 -9.28
C ALA A 77 11.12 17.18 -8.51
N SER A 78 10.48 18.20 -9.11
CA SER A 78 9.35 18.89 -8.47
C SER A 78 8.17 17.95 -8.21
N MET A 79 8.01 16.91 -9.04
CA MET A 79 6.98 15.89 -8.86
C MET A 79 7.10 15.18 -7.51
N LEU A 80 8.33 14.88 -7.08
CA LEU A 80 8.59 14.23 -5.80
C LEU A 80 8.56 15.22 -4.63
N ALA A 81 9.02 16.45 -4.86
CA ALA A 81 8.97 17.51 -3.85
C ALA A 81 7.53 17.85 -3.44
N GLU A 82 6.58 17.84 -4.39
CA GLU A 82 5.16 18.11 -4.13
C GLU A 82 4.39 16.87 -3.61
N ALA A 83 4.99 15.68 -3.66
CA ALA A 83 4.35 14.45 -3.20
C ALA A 83 4.17 14.45 -1.67
N SER A 84 3.01 13.99 -1.22
CA SER A 84 2.75 13.65 0.19
C SER A 84 3.19 12.22 0.52
N ALA A 85 3.12 11.31 -0.46
CA ALA A 85 3.70 9.98 -0.35
C ALA A 85 4.17 9.44 -1.70
N LEU A 86 5.09 8.48 -1.63
CA LEU A 86 5.57 7.71 -2.77
C LEU A 86 5.10 6.26 -2.68
N VAL A 87 4.83 5.64 -3.82
CA VAL A 87 4.61 4.20 -3.94
C VAL A 87 5.65 3.64 -4.90
N ILE A 88 6.46 2.67 -4.46
CA ILE A 88 7.53 2.11 -5.26
C ILE A 88 7.30 0.61 -5.46
N GLY A 89 7.19 0.20 -6.71
CA GLY A 89 7.25 -1.19 -7.14
C GLY A 89 8.27 -1.30 -8.26
N CYS A 90 9.30 -2.11 -8.10
CA CYS A 90 10.38 -2.27 -9.06
C CYS A 90 11.10 -3.59 -8.86
N ASP A 91 11.85 -3.99 -9.89
CA ASP A 91 12.70 -5.16 -9.83
C ASP A 91 13.83 -4.99 -8.80
N ASN A 92 13.92 -5.96 -7.88
CA ASN A 92 15.02 -6.13 -6.92
C ASN A 92 15.49 -4.84 -6.21
N GLY A 93 14.55 -4.00 -5.76
CA GLY A 93 14.85 -2.74 -5.07
C GLY A 93 15.66 -1.73 -5.88
N SER A 94 15.73 -1.87 -7.20
CA SER A 94 16.58 -1.06 -8.08
C SER A 94 16.34 0.45 -7.93
N LEU A 95 15.08 0.91 -7.95
CA LEU A 95 14.78 2.33 -7.80
C LEU A 95 15.14 2.88 -6.41
N ILE A 96 15.06 2.04 -5.37
CA ILE A 96 15.42 2.44 -4.00
C ILE A 96 16.94 2.58 -3.88
N THR A 97 17.68 1.60 -4.37
CA THR A 97 19.14 1.56 -4.25
C THR A 97 19.81 2.62 -5.12
N GLN A 98 19.25 2.93 -6.30
CA GLN A 98 19.78 3.94 -7.22
C GLN A 98 19.53 5.38 -6.75
N HIS A 99 18.48 5.63 -5.96
CA HIS A 99 18.04 6.96 -5.53
C HIS A 99 17.98 7.11 -4.00
N LEU A 100 18.88 6.42 -3.30
CA LEU A 100 18.84 6.33 -1.85
C LEU A 100 18.94 7.70 -1.17
N ALA A 101 19.80 8.60 -1.67
CA ALA A 101 19.99 9.92 -1.07
C ALA A 101 18.79 10.84 -1.30
N GLU A 102 18.17 10.76 -2.48
CA GLU A 102 16.98 11.52 -2.82
C GLU A 102 15.78 11.03 -2.01
N LEU A 103 15.62 9.72 -1.83
CA LEU A 103 14.60 9.15 -0.96
C LEU A 103 14.81 9.58 0.49
N ASP A 104 16.04 9.55 0.99
CA ASP A 104 16.36 9.98 2.37
C ASP A 104 15.91 11.42 2.61
N ALA A 105 16.30 12.34 1.72
CA ALA A 105 15.91 13.74 1.80
C ALA A 105 14.38 13.95 1.72
N LEU A 106 13.67 13.08 0.99
CA LEU A 106 12.20 13.10 0.92
C LEU A 106 11.57 12.56 2.22
N MET A 107 12.18 11.55 2.84
CA MET A 107 11.70 10.98 4.10
C MET A 107 11.93 11.93 5.28
N GLU A 108 13.06 12.65 5.31
CA GLU A 108 13.35 13.71 6.29
C GLU A 108 12.31 14.86 6.26
N GLN A 109 11.61 15.03 5.12
CA GLN A 109 10.50 15.97 4.98
C GLN A 109 9.16 15.42 5.48
N GLY A 110 9.15 14.25 6.13
CA GLY A 110 7.95 13.62 6.68
C GLY A 110 7.04 12.98 5.63
N LYS A 111 7.52 12.78 4.39
CA LYS A 111 6.70 12.16 3.33
C LYS A 111 6.47 10.67 3.61
N GLY A 112 5.31 10.16 3.21
CA GLY A 112 5.00 8.74 3.30
C GLY A 112 5.70 7.91 2.23
N LEU A 113 5.86 6.61 2.50
CA LEU A 113 6.46 5.66 1.56
C LEU A 113 5.76 4.31 1.64
N ALA A 114 5.30 3.81 0.50
CA ALA A 114 4.83 2.44 0.34
C ALA A 114 5.79 1.69 -0.59
N VAL A 115 6.31 0.54 -0.14
CA VAL A 115 7.22 -0.29 -0.92
C VAL A 115 6.61 -1.66 -1.14
N LEU A 116 6.53 -2.05 -2.41
CA LEU A 116 5.76 -3.20 -2.85
C LEU A 116 6.67 -4.28 -3.44
N HIS A 117 6.48 -5.50 -2.95
CA HIS A 117 7.04 -6.75 -3.46
C HIS A 117 8.56 -6.73 -3.59
N TYR A 118 9.08 -6.95 -4.79
CA TYR A 118 10.51 -7.08 -5.01
C TYR A 118 11.29 -5.79 -4.74
N ALA A 119 10.61 -4.64 -4.69
CA ALA A 119 11.20 -3.39 -4.22
C ALA A 119 11.65 -3.45 -2.75
N LEU A 120 11.10 -4.36 -1.94
CA LEU A 120 11.54 -4.57 -0.56
C LEU A 120 12.93 -5.22 -0.44
N THR A 121 13.44 -5.80 -1.53
CA THR A 121 14.73 -6.49 -1.55
C THR A 121 15.83 -5.48 -1.76
N VAL A 122 16.58 -5.21 -0.70
CA VAL A 122 17.74 -4.33 -0.75
C VAL A 122 18.93 -4.98 -0.05
N PRO A 123 20.17 -4.66 -0.44
CA PRO A 123 21.35 -5.17 0.24
C PRO A 123 21.39 -4.75 1.71
N LYS A 124 21.94 -5.62 2.56
CA LYS A 124 22.30 -5.28 3.94
C LYS A 124 23.25 -4.09 4.00
N GLY A 125 23.14 -3.29 5.06
CA GLY A 125 23.91 -2.06 5.26
C GLY A 125 23.06 -0.86 4.89
N LYS A 126 23.68 0.19 4.33
CA LYS A 126 23.03 1.50 4.14
C LYS A 126 21.62 1.42 3.50
N PRO A 127 21.35 0.63 2.45
CA PRO A 127 20.00 0.51 1.90
C PRO A 127 19.01 -0.17 2.86
N GLY A 128 19.41 -1.26 3.50
CA GLY A 128 18.60 -1.95 4.51
C GLY A 128 18.32 -1.08 5.74
N ASP A 129 19.34 -0.38 6.24
CA ASP A 129 19.22 0.55 7.38
C ASP A 129 18.22 1.67 7.05
N ALA A 130 18.28 2.22 5.83
CA ALA A 130 17.33 3.20 5.35
C ALA A 130 15.89 2.65 5.30
N MET A 131 15.69 1.42 4.79
CA MET A 131 14.36 0.80 4.77
C MET A 131 13.80 0.54 6.17
N LEU A 132 14.65 0.18 7.14
CA LEU A 132 14.26 0.09 8.55
C LEU A 132 13.78 1.45 9.08
N GLU A 133 14.47 2.54 8.76
CA GLU A 133 14.09 3.89 9.18
C GLU A 133 12.90 4.47 8.42
N TRP A 134 12.64 4.05 7.18
CA TRP A 134 11.58 4.61 6.34
C TRP A 134 10.26 3.85 6.47
N ILE A 135 10.32 2.52 6.48
CA ILE A 135 9.14 1.65 6.48
C ILE A 135 9.18 0.56 7.57
N GLY A 136 10.20 0.52 8.42
CA GLY A 136 10.23 -0.35 9.60
C GLY A 136 10.72 -1.78 9.35
N GLY A 137 10.89 -2.19 8.09
CA GLY A 137 11.28 -3.55 7.72
C GLY A 137 11.64 -3.69 6.24
N TYR A 138 12.33 -4.78 5.88
CA TYR A 138 12.73 -5.06 4.50
C TYR A 138 13.11 -6.53 4.29
N TYR A 139 13.28 -6.93 3.03
CA TYR A 139 13.80 -8.23 2.64
C TYR A 139 15.33 -8.17 2.58
N GLU A 140 16.02 -8.94 3.42
CA GLU A 140 17.48 -9.06 3.38
C GLU A 140 17.87 -10.38 2.69
N THR A 141 18.66 -10.29 1.63
CA THR A 141 19.22 -11.43 0.92
C THR A 141 19.97 -12.40 1.85
N PHE A 142 19.82 -13.72 1.65
CA PHE A 142 20.31 -14.80 2.52
C PHE A 142 19.69 -14.87 3.93
N TRP A 143 18.79 -13.94 4.28
CA TRP A 143 18.06 -13.93 5.55
C TRP A 143 16.57 -14.20 5.35
N SER A 144 15.95 -13.41 4.48
CA SER A 144 14.55 -13.50 4.07
C SER A 144 14.38 -14.51 2.92
N VAL A 145 13.14 -14.97 2.72
CA VAL A 145 12.81 -16.02 1.74
C VAL A 145 11.51 -15.69 1.00
N ASN A 146 11.37 -16.12 -0.25
CA ASN A 146 10.21 -15.84 -1.12
C ASN A 146 9.66 -17.12 -1.81
N PRO A 147 9.08 -18.07 -1.07
CA PRO A 147 8.35 -19.17 -1.71
C PRO A 147 6.95 -18.72 -2.16
N THR A 148 6.36 -19.45 -3.11
CA THR A 148 4.93 -19.33 -3.43
C THR A 148 4.10 -20.20 -2.50
N TRP A 149 3.07 -19.63 -1.86
CA TRP A 149 2.16 -20.36 -0.98
C TRP A 149 0.82 -19.64 -0.79
N GLN A 150 -0.18 -20.40 -0.35
CA GLN A 150 -1.50 -19.90 0.02
C GLN A 150 -1.47 -19.35 1.45
N ALA A 151 -1.68 -18.04 1.61
CA ALA A 151 -1.72 -17.41 2.93
C ALA A 151 -3.16 -17.20 3.41
N ASP A 152 -3.45 -17.62 4.65
CA ASP A 152 -4.74 -17.42 5.31
C ASP A 152 -4.68 -16.26 6.31
N PHE A 153 -5.35 -15.15 6.01
CA PHE A 153 -5.43 -13.98 6.88
C PHE A 153 -6.78 -13.95 7.61
N LYS A 154 -6.75 -14.27 8.91
CA LYS A 154 -7.96 -14.49 9.72
C LYS A 154 -8.28 -13.35 10.69
N GLY A 155 -7.28 -12.53 11.03
CA GLY A 155 -7.42 -11.45 11.98
C GLY A 155 -6.53 -10.28 11.62
N PHE A 156 -6.97 -9.08 11.98
CA PHE A 156 -6.31 -7.83 11.64
C PHE A 156 -6.23 -6.94 12.89
N PRO A 157 -5.15 -6.14 13.06
CA PRO A 157 -5.10 -5.15 14.13
C PRO A 157 -6.17 -4.07 13.92
N GLU A 158 -6.54 -3.37 14.98
CA GLU A 158 -7.28 -2.10 14.87
C GLU A 158 -6.34 -1.03 14.30
N HIS A 159 -6.43 -0.78 12.99
CA HIS A 159 -5.62 0.22 12.32
C HIS A 159 -6.40 0.82 11.13
N PRO A 160 -6.20 2.10 10.74
CA PRO A 160 -6.82 2.65 9.54
C PRO A 160 -6.62 1.81 8.28
N VAL A 161 -5.45 1.20 8.13
CA VAL A 161 -5.11 0.36 6.96
C VAL A 161 -5.96 -0.91 6.84
N THR A 162 -6.46 -1.44 7.96
CA THR A 162 -7.26 -2.67 8.00
C THR A 162 -8.77 -2.42 7.99
N ARG A 163 -9.20 -1.15 7.90
CA ARG A 163 -10.62 -0.77 7.84
C ARG A 163 -11.34 -1.42 6.66
N GLY A 164 -12.44 -2.11 6.97
CA GLY A 164 -13.27 -2.82 6.01
C GLY A 164 -12.61 -3.99 5.28
N VAL A 165 -11.39 -4.38 5.68
CA VAL A 165 -10.73 -5.61 5.21
C VAL A 165 -11.30 -6.78 6.00
N ARG A 166 -11.85 -7.76 5.29
CA ARG A 166 -12.40 -8.99 5.87
C ARG A 166 -11.37 -10.11 5.78
N PRO A 167 -11.54 -11.22 6.54
CA PRO A 167 -10.69 -12.39 6.40
C PRO A 167 -10.65 -12.90 4.95
N PHE A 168 -9.47 -13.29 4.48
CA PHE A 168 -9.30 -13.81 3.13
C PHE A 168 -8.13 -14.78 3.04
N SER A 169 -8.12 -15.57 1.96
CA SER A 169 -7.03 -16.49 1.63
C SER A 169 -6.60 -16.24 0.20
N ILE A 170 -5.30 -16.04 -0.03
CA ILE A 170 -4.78 -15.83 -1.38
C ILE A 170 -3.39 -16.42 -1.58
N GLY A 171 -3.16 -16.99 -2.75
CA GLY A 171 -1.86 -17.49 -3.19
C GLY A 171 -1.03 -16.36 -3.79
N ASP A 172 0.21 -16.23 -3.33
CA ASP A 172 1.19 -15.26 -3.85
C ASP A 172 2.61 -15.79 -3.60
N GLU A 173 3.62 -15.10 -4.12
CA GLU A 173 5.00 -15.25 -3.67
C GLU A 173 5.20 -14.40 -2.41
N TRP A 174 4.68 -14.89 -1.30
CA TRP A 174 4.72 -14.18 -0.02
C TRP A 174 6.09 -14.31 0.64
N TYR A 175 6.75 -13.18 0.83
CA TYR A 175 8.07 -13.14 1.47
C TYR A 175 7.93 -13.21 2.99
N TYR A 176 8.83 -13.94 3.63
CA TYR A 176 8.86 -13.99 5.09
C TYR A 176 10.28 -14.09 5.66
N HIS A 177 10.35 -14.06 7.00
CA HIS A 177 11.57 -13.87 7.75
C HIS A 177 12.24 -12.53 7.39
N MET A 178 11.43 -11.48 7.40
CA MET A 178 11.84 -10.11 7.10
C MET A 178 12.74 -9.55 8.20
N ARG A 179 13.59 -8.57 7.86
CA ARG A 179 14.22 -7.70 8.86
C ARG A 179 13.19 -6.68 9.33
N PHE A 180 13.23 -6.36 10.62
CA PHE A 180 12.45 -5.29 11.22
C PHE A 180 13.32 -4.49 12.19
N ARG A 181 12.90 -3.27 12.52
CA ARG A 181 13.55 -2.47 13.59
C ARG A 181 13.61 -3.28 14.87
N GLU A 182 14.59 -2.96 15.72
CA GLU A 182 14.72 -3.63 17.02
C GLU A 182 13.42 -3.53 17.82
N GLY A 183 12.99 -4.65 18.40
CA GLY A 183 11.72 -4.75 19.13
C GLY A 183 10.45 -4.54 18.27
N ARG A 184 10.57 -4.29 16.95
CA ARG A 184 9.49 -3.81 16.07
C ARG A 184 8.87 -2.51 16.55
N GLU A 185 9.67 -1.63 17.16
CA GLU A 185 9.17 -0.34 17.65
C GLU A 185 8.52 0.48 16.53
N GLY A 186 7.28 0.93 16.76
CA GLY A 186 6.47 1.68 15.79
C GLY A 186 5.90 0.84 14.63
N VAL A 187 6.28 -0.43 14.52
CA VAL A 187 5.83 -1.32 13.42
C VAL A 187 4.59 -2.10 13.85
N THR A 188 3.53 -2.02 13.04
CA THR A 188 2.31 -2.81 13.22
C THR A 188 2.15 -3.76 12.03
N PRO A 189 2.29 -5.08 12.24
CA PRO A 189 1.94 -6.07 11.21
C PRO A 189 0.45 -5.99 10.88
N VAL A 190 0.13 -5.85 9.59
CA VAL A 190 -1.27 -5.77 9.12
C VAL A 190 -1.71 -7.03 8.39
N LEU A 191 -0.77 -7.82 7.86
CA LEU A 191 -1.00 -9.19 7.42
C LEU A 191 0.00 -10.13 8.07
N THR A 192 -0.52 -11.16 8.72
CA THR A 192 0.27 -12.21 9.37
C THR A 192 -0.37 -13.55 9.09
N ALA A 193 0.43 -14.52 8.67
CA ALA A 193 -0.01 -15.89 8.42
C ALA A 193 1.07 -16.89 8.83
N VAL A 194 0.73 -18.16 8.97
CA VAL A 194 1.68 -19.24 9.22
C VAL A 194 1.96 -19.93 7.88
N PRO A 195 3.15 -19.74 7.27
CA PRO A 195 3.49 -20.45 6.04
C PRO A 195 3.49 -21.96 6.28
N PRO A 196 3.01 -22.78 5.34
CA PRO A 196 3.15 -24.22 5.41
C PRO A 196 4.62 -24.62 5.62
N ASP A 197 4.85 -25.67 6.41
CA ASP A 197 6.20 -26.12 6.71
C ASP A 197 7.00 -26.54 5.46
N SER A 198 6.31 -26.98 4.41
CA SER A 198 6.91 -27.30 3.10
C SER A 198 7.61 -26.12 2.44
N THR A 199 7.21 -24.87 2.74
CA THR A 199 7.90 -23.69 2.22
C THR A 199 9.27 -23.49 2.84
N ARG A 200 9.60 -24.24 3.91
CA ARG A 200 10.87 -24.21 4.63
C ARG A 200 11.85 -25.31 4.20
N ASP A 201 11.44 -26.18 3.28
CA ASP A 201 12.23 -27.36 2.86
C ASP A 201 13.12 -27.12 1.63
N ARG A 202 13.09 -25.92 1.06
CA ARG A 202 13.93 -25.56 -0.08
C ARG A 202 15.44 -25.62 0.30
N PRO A 203 16.34 -25.86 -0.66
CA PRO A 203 17.78 -25.75 -0.45
C PRO A 203 18.19 -24.35 0.02
N ASP A 204 19.36 -24.24 0.65
CA ASP A 204 19.89 -22.94 1.07
C ASP A 204 20.28 -22.09 -0.13
N GLY A 205 19.99 -20.79 -0.08
CA GLY A 205 20.31 -19.89 -1.19
C GLY A 205 19.87 -18.45 -0.96
N GLU A 206 20.25 -17.61 -1.92
CA GLU A 206 20.09 -16.16 -1.90
C GLU A 206 18.64 -15.70 -1.66
N HIS A 207 17.73 -16.29 -2.45
CA HIS A 207 16.27 -16.13 -2.37
C HIS A 207 15.59 -17.48 -2.08
N SER A 208 16.29 -18.35 -1.33
CA SER A 208 15.80 -19.69 -1.02
C SER A 208 15.75 -19.85 0.49
N ASN A 209 16.13 -20.99 1.05
CA ASN A 209 16.06 -21.19 2.49
C ASN A 209 17.36 -20.84 3.20
N ASN A 210 17.33 -20.94 4.53
CA ASN A 210 18.51 -20.92 5.39
C ASN A 210 18.20 -21.64 6.73
N PRO A 211 19.23 -21.99 7.52
CA PRO A 211 19.02 -22.69 8.79
C PRO A 211 18.10 -21.96 9.78
N THR A 212 18.12 -20.63 9.80
CA THR A 212 17.28 -19.82 10.70
C THR A 212 15.81 -19.96 10.33
N VAL A 213 15.48 -19.90 9.04
CA VAL A 213 14.10 -20.06 8.54
C VAL A 213 13.59 -21.47 8.81
N ARG A 214 14.42 -22.50 8.58
CA ARG A 214 14.09 -23.90 8.93
C ARG A 214 13.80 -24.12 10.42
N ALA A 215 14.48 -23.39 11.31
CA ALA A 215 14.24 -23.51 12.75
C ALA A 215 12.89 -22.90 13.20
N ARG A 216 12.22 -22.13 12.34
CA ARG A 216 10.97 -21.39 12.63
C ARG A 216 9.71 -22.09 12.10
N ARG A 217 9.72 -23.42 12.05
CA ARG A 217 8.55 -24.23 11.66
C ARG A 217 7.33 -23.92 12.53
N GLY A 218 6.16 -23.88 11.90
CA GLY A 218 4.90 -23.52 12.55
C GLY A 218 4.83 -22.08 13.10
N MET A 219 5.87 -21.25 12.95
CA MET A 219 5.82 -19.85 13.40
C MET A 219 5.08 -18.98 12.39
N ALA A 220 4.35 -18.00 12.92
CA ALA A 220 3.72 -16.96 12.14
C ALA A 220 4.77 -15.99 11.59
N GLU A 221 4.48 -15.44 10.41
CA GLU A 221 5.33 -14.53 9.67
C GLU A 221 4.53 -13.32 9.20
N HIS A 222 5.18 -12.16 9.14
CA HIS A 222 4.56 -10.89 8.78
C HIS A 222 4.87 -10.54 7.32
N VAL A 223 3.83 -10.48 6.51
CA VAL A 223 3.93 -10.32 5.04
C VAL A 223 3.44 -8.96 4.56
N ALA A 224 2.84 -8.18 5.46
CA ALA A 224 2.56 -6.76 5.29
C ALA A 224 2.59 -6.04 6.63
N TRP A 225 3.11 -4.82 6.66
CA TRP A 225 3.21 -4.02 7.87
C TRP A 225 3.14 -2.53 7.58
N VAL A 226 2.73 -1.77 8.58
CA VAL A 226 2.83 -0.31 8.59
C VAL A 226 3.83 0.12 9.64
N TYR A 227 4.41 1.30 9.44
CA TYR A 227 5.36 1.91 10.36
C TYR A 227 5.11 3.41 10.42
N GLN A 228 4.91 3.95 11.62
CA GLN A 228 4.79 5.40 11.81
C GLN A 228 6.07 5.92 12.45
N ARG A 229 6.78 6.77 11.69
CA ARG A 229 7.99 7.46 12.15
C ARG A 229 7.64 8.52 13.19
N ALA A 230 8.61 8.83 14.05
CA ALA A 230 8.46 9.86 15.08
C ALA A 230 8.21 11.27 14.50
N ASP A 231 8.68 11.54 13.28
CA ASP A 231 8.43 12.77 12.53
C ASP A 231 7.02 12.86 11.92
N GLY A 232 6.19 11.83 12.09
CA GLY A 232 4.84 11.73 11.54
C GLY A 232 4.75 11.08 10.16
N GLY A 233 5.89 10.78 9.53
CA GLY A 233 5.96 10.03 8.28
C GLY A 233 5.42 8.61 8.40
N ARG A 234 4.84 8.10 7.32
CA ARG A 234 4.07 6.85 7.33
C ARG A 234 4.56 5.87 6.26
N GLY A 235 5.14 4.79 6.72
CA GLY A 235 5.72 3.72 5.92
C GLY A 235 4.81 2.49 5.79
N PHE A 236 4.81 1.86 4.63
CA PHE A 236 4.10 0.60 4.37
C PHE A 236 5.00 -0.35 3.59
N GLY A 237 5.12 -1.59 4.06
CA GLY A 237 5.77 -2.67 3.34
C GLY A 237 4.77 -3.78 3.02
N PHE A 238 4.80 -4.27 1.78
CA PHE A 238 3.87 -5.29 1.29
C PHE A 238 4.59 -6.29 0.41
N THR A 239 4.54 -7.57 0.76
CA THR A 239 5.35 -8.59 0.07
C THR A 239 4.61 -9.31 -1.06
N GLY A 240 3.31 -9.11 -1.25
CA GLY A 240 2.56 -9.74 -2.34
C GLY A 240 2.69 -8.97 -3.65
N ILE A 241 1.89 -9.35 -4.66
CA ILE A 241 1.73 -8.83 -6.03
C ILE A 241 2.59 -9.53 -7.07
N HIS A 242 3.09 -10.73 -6.78
CA HIS A 242 3.82 -11.51 -7.76
C HIS A 242 2.92 -11.79 -8.98
N PRO A 243 1.76 -12.46 -8.85
CA PRO A 243 0.76 -12.49 -9.91
C PRO A 243 -0.05 -11.19 -9.92
N HIS A 244 -0.02 -10.48 -11.05
CA HIS A 244 -0.76 -9.23 -11.24
C HIS A 244 -2.28 -9.40 -11.03
N TRP A 245 -2.79 -10.59 -11.34
CA TRP A 245 -4.20 -10.92 -11.23
C TRP A 245 -4.75 -10.86 -9.80
N ASN A 246 -3.89 -10.91 -8.78
CA ASN A 246 -4.30 -10.78 -7.37
C ASN A 246 -4.97 -9.43 -7.07
N TRP A 247 -4.77 -8.41 -7.91
CA TRP A 247 -5.53 -7.17 -7.82
C TRP A 247 -7.04 -7.35 -7.96
N ALA A 248 -7.52 -8.46 -8.51
CA ALA A 248 -8.95 -8.76 -8.55
C ALA A 248 -9.56 -9.08 -7.17
N HIS A 249 -8.74 -9.51 -6.19
CA HIS A 249 -9.25 -9.84 -4.87
C HIS A 249 -9.56 -8.57 -4.07
N ASP A 250 -10.81 -8.41 -3.63
CA ASP A 250 -11.30 -7.13 -3.09
C ASP A 250 -10.61 -6.74 -1.77
N ASP A 251 -10.52 -7.67 -0.81
CA ASP A 251 -9.92 -7.38 0.50
C ASP A 251 -8.39 -7.17 0.42
N TYR A 252 -7.70 -7.94 -0.44
CA TYR A 252 -6.28 -7.75 -0.78
C TYR A 252 -6.02 -6.35 -1.35
N ARG A 253 -6.77 -5.95 -2.38
CA ARG A 253 -6.65 -4.65 -3.02
C ARG A 253 -7.03 -3.52 -2.06
N LYS A 254 -8.09 -3.69 -1.27
CA LYS A 254 -8.54 -2.70 -0.28
C LYS A 254 -7.47 -2.40 0.76
N LEU A 255 -6.78 -3.42 1.28
CA LEU A 255 -5.67 -3.22 2.22
C LEU A 255 -4.61 -2.30 1.62
N VAL A 256 -4.19 -2.54 0.38
CA VAL A 256 -3.16 -1.73 -0.29
C VAL A 256 -3.66 -0.31 -0.58
N LEU A 257 -4.90 -0.13 -1.05
CA LEU A 257 -5.50 1.20 -1.24
C LEU A 257 -5.57 1.98 0.07
N ASN A 258 -6.00 1.34 1.15
CA ASN A 258 -6.04 1.93 2.48
C ASN A 258 -4.63 2.33 2.95
N ALA A 259 -3.63 1.47 2.72
CA ALA A 259 -2.24 1.73 3.09
C ALA A 259 -1.67 2.94 2.35
N ILE A 260 -1.89 3.05 1.05
CA ILE A 260 -1.42 4.18 0.25
C ILE A 260 -2.09 5.49 0.70
N ALA A 261 -3.41 5.48 0.91
CA ALA A 261 -4.13 6.64 1.42
C ALA A 261 -3.61 7.06 2.82
N TRP A 262 -3.42 6.08 3.70
CA TRP A 262 -2.87 6.32 5.04
C TRP A 262 -1.45 6.89 4.98
N SER A 263 -0.57 6.33 4.13
CA SER A 263 0.80 6.81 3.92
C SER A 263 0.82 8.26 3.41
N ALA A 264 -0.14 8.65 2.58
CA ALA A 264 -0.29 10.02 2.09
C ALA A 264 -0.82 11.02 3.14
N GLY A 265 -1.19 10.54 4.34
CA GLY A 265 -1.77 11.35 5.39
C GLY A 265 -3.28 11.59 5.24
N VAL A 266 -3.96 10.82 4.37
CA VAL A 266 -5.41 10.92 4.17
C VAL A 266 -6.14 9.96 5.11
N ASP A 267 -7.29 10.39 5.61
CA ASP A 267 -8.14 9.56 6.46
C ASP A 267 -8.74 8.40 5.65
N VAL A 268 -8.46 7.18 6.08
CA VAL A 268 -9.06 5.98 5.48
C VAL A 268 -10.53 5.89 5.90
N PRO A 269 -11.49 5.74 4.98
CA PRO A 269 -12.90 5.61 5.32
C PRO A 269 -13.16 4.44 6.27
N ARG A 270 -14.25 4.51 7.04
CA ARG A 270 -14.61 3.47 8.03
C ARG A 270 -14.66 2.07 7.41
N ASP A 271 -15.18 1.94 6.19
CA ASP A 271 -15.33 0.67 5.47
C ASP A 271 -14.19 0.40 4.45
N GLY A 272 -13.10 1.17 4.58
CA GLY A 272 -11.97 1.21 3.65
C GLY A 272 -12.26 2.03 2.39
N VAL A 273 -11.22 2.26 1.59
CA VAL A 273 -11.36 2.88 0.27
C VAL A 273 -12.20 1.96 -0.62
N PRO A 274 -13.38 2.41 -1.10
CA PRO A 274 -14.21 1.57 -1.94
C PRO A 274 -13.54 1.35 -3.30
N SER A 275 -13.72 0.17 -3.89
CA SER A 275 -13.35 -0.09 -5.28
C SER A 275 -14.19 -1.23 -5.81
N LYS A 276 -14.58 -1.16 -7.08
CA LYS A 276 -15.19 -2.31 -7.77
C LYS A 276 -14.11 -3.33 -8.07
N THR A 277 -14.48 -4.61 -8.08
CA THR A 277 -13.64 -5.69 -8.60
C THR A 277 -13.27 -5.37 -10.06
N PRO A 278 -11.98 -5.24 -10.39
CA PRO A 278 -11.54 -5.07 -11.77
C PRO A 278 -11.93 -6.27 -12.63
N THR A 279 -12.37 -5.99 -13.85
CA THR A 279 -12.54 -7.01 -14.90
C THR A 279 -11.17 -7.50 -15.41
N LEU A 280 -11.14 -8.64 -16.09
CA LEU A 280 -9.91 -9.11 -16.76
C LEU A 280 -9.40 -8.08 -17.76
N GLU A 281 -10.30 -7.45 -18.53
CA GLU A 281 -9.95 -6.40 -19.49
C GLU A 281 -9.26 -5.23 -18.81
N GLU A 282 -9.78 -4.74 -17.66
CA GLU A 282 -9.14 -3.68 -16.89
C GLU A 282 -7.77 -4.10 -16.33
N LEU A 283 -7.62 -5.36 -15.91
CA LEU A 283 -6.34 -5.88 -15.44
C LEU A 283 -5.31 -6.01 -16.57
N GLN A 284 -5.75 -6.22 -17.82
CA GLN A 284 -4.89 -6.31 -18.98
C GLN A 284 -4.43 -4.95 -19.53
N GLN A 285 -4.98 -3.84 -19.02
CA GLN A 285 -4.54 -2.51 -19.43
C GLN A 285 -3.14 -2.19 -18.88
N ASN A 286 -2.28 -1.66 -19.75
CA ASN A 286 -0.93 -1.19 -19.42
C ASN A 286 0.06 -2.27 -18.97
N LEU A 287 -0.22 -3.55 -19.25
CA LEU A 287 0.76 -4.63 -19.07
C LEU A 287 2.03 -4.32 -19.86
N ASP A 288 3.17 -4.72 -19.31
CA ASP A 288 4.48 -4.47 -19.91
C ASP A 288 4.74 -5.46 -21.06
N GLU A 289 4.35 -6.72 -20.89
CA GLU A 289 4.52 -7.77 -21.89
C GLU A 289 3.27 -7.95 -22.77
N PRO A 290 3.42 -8.29 -24.07
CA PRO A 290 2.30 -8.61 -24.93
C PRO A 290 1.60 -9.89 -24.46
N ILE A 291 0.30 -9.99 -24.75
CA ILE A 291 -0.47 -11.22 -24.50
C ILE A 291 0.13 -12.36 -25.33
N PRO A 292 0.55 -13.49 -24.73
CA PRO A 292 1.07 -14.64 -25.47
C PRO A 292 0.06 -15.21 -26.47
N ASP A 293 0.51 -15.69 -27.63
CA ASP A 293 -0.36 -16.27 -28.68
C ASP A 293 -1.20 -17.45 -28.19
N ASN A 294 -0.68 -18.22 -27.23
CA ASN A 294 -1.35 -19.37 -26.62
C ASN A 294 -2.04 -19.05 -25.28
N TRP A 295 -2.24 -17.75 -24.98
CA TRP A 295 -2.87 -17.33 -23.74
C TRP A 295 -4.32 -17.83 -23.65
N ASN A 296 -4.64 -18.47 -22.52
CA ASN A 296 -6.00 -18.85 -22.18
C ASN A 296 -6.48 -17.98 -21.00
N PRO A 297 -7.50 -17.11 -21.19
CA PRO A 297 -8.01 -16.26 -20.11
C PRO A 297 -8.84 -17.02 -19.07
N GLU A 298 -9.39 -18.19 -19.41
CA GLU A 298 -10.36 -18.90 -18.55
C GLU A 298 -9.86 -19.18 -17.12
N PRO A 299 -8.60 -19.60 -16.87
CA PRO A 299 -8.12 -19.82 -15.51
C PRO A 299 -8.14 -18.55 -14.68
N VAL A 300 -7.71 -17.42 -15.26
CA VAL A 300 -7.72 -16.11 -14.58
C VAL A 300 -9.15 -15.65 -14.35
N GLU A 301 -10.03 -15.75 -15.34
CA GLU A 301 -11.44 -15.39 -15.14
C GLU A 301 -12.12 -16.25 -14.05
N ARG A 302 -11.84 -17.56 -14.01
CA ARG A 302 -12.35 -18.43 -12.94
C ARG A 302 -11.83 -17.97 -11.59
N MET A 303 -10.54 -17.65 -11.50
CA MET A 303 -9.92 -17.15 -10.27
C MET A 303 -10.56 -15.82 -9.82
N ILE A 304 -10.75 -14.85 -10.73
CA ILE A 304 -11.42 -13.57 -10.46
C ILE A 304 -12.83 -13.81 -9.92
N ARG A 305 -13.60 -14.71 -10.56
CA ARG A 305 -14.94 -15.07 -10.09
C ARG A 305 -14.88 -15.64 -8.68
N GLN A 306 -13.93 -16.52 -8.39
CA GLN A 306 -13.81 -17.22 -7.12
C GLN A 306 -13.35 -16.33 -5.96
N PHE A 307 -12.41 -15.40 -6.17
CA PHE A 307 -11.84 -14.55 -5.12
C PHE A 307 -12.88 -13.84 -4.26
N ASN A 308 -13.99 -13.43 -4.88
CA ASN A 308 -15.00 -12.62 -4.22
C ASN A 308 -16.33 -13.39 -3.98
N LEU A 309 -16.36 -14.71 -4.23
CA LEU A 309 -17.50 -15.53 -3.83
C LEU A 309 -17.58 -15.60 -2.31
N ARG A 310 -18.67 -15.09 -1.75
CA ARG A 310 -18.98 -15.27 -0.33
C ARG A 310 -19.45 -16.70 -0.12
N VAL A 311 -18.86 -17.40 0.84
CA VAL A 311 -19.51 -18.60 1.40
C VAL A 311 -20.72 -18.09 2.20
N ALA A 312 -21.91 -18.63 1.94
CA ALA A 312 -23.10 -18.25 2.68
C ALA A 312 -22.92 -18.60 4.17
N GLY A 313 -22.78 -17.60 5.05
CA GLY A 313 -22.61 -17.79 6.49
C GLY A 313 -21.78 -16.72 7.20
N ASP A 314 -20.93 -15.98 6.50
CA ASP A 314 -19.99 -15.01 7.10
C ASP A 314 -20.56 -13.57 7.12
N ASN A 315 -21.67 -13.36 7.83
CA ASN A 315 -22.15 -12.02 8.22
C ASN A 315 -21.87 -11.75 9.69
#